data_AF-A0A7W2RR92-F1
#
_entry.id   AF-A0A7W2RR92-F1
#
_cell.length_a   1.000
_cell.length_b   1.000
_cell.length_c   1.000
_cell.angle_alpha   90.00
_cell.angle_beta   90.00
_cell.angle_gamma   90.00
#
_symmetry.space_group_name_H-M   'P 1'
#
loop_
_entity.id
_entity.type
_entity.pdbx_description
1 polymer ?
#
loop_
_entity_poly.entity_id
_entity_poly.type
_entity_poly.pdbx_seq_one_letter_code
_entity_poly.pdbx_strand_id
1 'polypeptide(L)' 'MFSIFKSDPLKKLNKRYEAKLEEAMHLQRKGDIKGYSMVTAEAEKIAVEIKALESAAKS' A
#
# COMPACT_ATOMS: atom_id res chain seq x y z
N MET A 1 -18.30 22.77 -10.88
CA MET A 1 -19.08 21.66 -10.30
C MET A 1 -18.11 20.57 -9.85
N PHE A 2 -17.88 20.47 -8.54
CA PHE A 2 -16.89 19.60 -7.89
C PHE A 2 -17.40 18.15 -7.78
N SER A 3 -17.22 17.34 -8.81
CA SER A 3 -17.45 15.89 -8.75
C SER A 3 -16.17 15.13 -8.34
N ILE A 4 -15.40 15.67 -7.40
CA ILE A 4 -14.03 15.21 -7.08
C ILE A 4 -13.94 14.21 -5.92
N PHE A 5 -15.07 13.71 -5.40
CA PHE A 5 -15.07 12.85 -4.21
C PHE A 5 -15.63 11.44 -4.44
N LYS A 6 -15.50 10.88 -5.65
CA LYS A 6 -15.49 9.42 -5.75
C LYS A 6 -14.12 8.94 -5.30
N SER A 7 -14.01 8.63 -4.01
CA SER A 7 -12.84 7.97 -3.45
C SER A 7 -12.71 6.60 -4.10
N ASP A 8 -11.80 6.49 -5.05
CA ASP A 8 -11.40 5.20 -5.60
C ASP A 8 -10.70 4.39 -4.49
N PRO A 9 -11.32 3.29 -4.00
CA PRO A 9 -10.75 2.49 -2.93
C PRO A 9 -9.40 1.87 -3.34
N LEU A 10 -9.21 1.57 -4.63
CA LEU A 10 -7.95 1.07 -5.17
C LEU A 10 -6.87 2.15 -5.08
N LYS A 11 -7.19 3.39 -5.48
CA LYS A 11 -6.27 4.52 -5.36
C LYS A 11 -5.88 4.79 -3.90
N LYS A 12 -6.80 4.61 -2.95
CA LYS A 12 -6.52 4.75 -1.52
C LYS A 12 -5.55 3.68 -1.01
N LEU A 13 -5.73 2.43 -1.45
CA LEU A 13 -4.84 1.33 -1.07
C LEU A 13 -3.46 1.45 -1.70
N ASN A 14 -3.37 1.82 -2.97
CA ASN A 14 -2.09 2.07 -3.65
C ASN A 14 -1.27 3.15 -2.91
N LYS A 15 -1.88 4.25 -2.51
CA LYS A 15 -1.20 5.28 -1.69
C LYS A 15 -0.68 4.75 -0.35
N ARG A 16 -1.44 3.88 0.32
CA ARG A 16 -1.02 3.26 1.58
C ARG A 16 0.13 2.29 1.37
N TYR A 17 0.08 1.52 0.29
CA TYR A 17 1.13 0.60 -0.11
C TYR A 17 2.44 1.34 -0.39
N GLU A 18 2.39 2.39 -1.21
CA GLU A 18 3.55 3.25 -1.51
C GLU A 18 4.16 3.86 -0.25
N ALA A 19 3.34 4.39 0.66
CA ALA A 19 3.81 4.93 1.93
C ALA A 19 4.54 3.89 2.79
N LYS A 20 4.04 2.64 2.81
CA LYS A 20 4.70 1.54 3.52
C LYS A 20 6.01 1.13 2.86
N LEU A 21 6.09 1.13 1.54
CA LEU A 21 7.35 0.88 0.83
C LEU A 21 8.39 1.98 1.12
N GLU A 22 7.98 3.24 1.14
CA GLU A 22 8.86 4.36 1.49
C GLU A 22 9.38 4.23 2.93
N GLU A 23 8.49 3.94 3.89
CA GLU A 23 8.85 3.65 5.29
C GLU A 23 9.85 2.49 5.37
N ALA A 24 9.59 1.39 4.68
CA ALA A 24 10.51 0.24 4.61
C ALA A 24 11.87 0.64 4.04
N MET A 25 11.93 1.43 2.97
CA MET A 25 13.20 1.92 2.41
C MET A 25 13.99 2.75 3.43
N HIS A 26 13.34 3.60 4.21
CA HIS A 26 14.01 4.36 5.27
C HIS A 26 14.54 3.46 6.37
N LEU A 27 13.78 2.45 6.81
CA LEU A 27 14.21 1.50 7.84
C LEU A 27 15.40 0.66 7.34
N GLN A 28 15.35 0.19 6.10
CA GLN A 28 16.45 -0.53 5.48
C GLN A 28 17.73 0.33 5.41
N ARG A 29 17.62 1.59 4.96
CA ARG A 29 18.77 2.52 4.92
C ARG A 29 19.34 2.83 6.30
N LYS A 30 18.50 2.81 7.35
CA LYS A 30 18.93 2.98 8.74
C LYS A 30 19.53 1.70 9.35
N GLY A 31 19.46 0.57 8.65
CA GLY A 31 19.89 -0.73 9.17
C GLY A 31 18.91 -1.38 10.15
N ASP A 32 17.68 -0.87 10.25
CA ASP A 32 16.64 -1.48 11.08
C ASP A 32 15.96 -2.63 10.33
N ILE A 33 16.62 -3.80 10.38
CA ILE A 33 16.14 -5.00 9.68
C ILE A 33 14.82 -5.50 10.25
N LYS A 34 14.64 -5.45 11.58
CA LYS A 34 13.40 -5.91 12.21
C LYS A 34 12.23 -5.01 11.81
N GLY A 35 12.41 -3.69 11.88
CA GLY A 35 11.41 -2.72 11.42
C GLY A 35 11.09 -2.90 9.94
N TYR A 36 12.12 -3.04 9.10
CA TYR A 36 11.96 -3.32 7.68
C TYR A 36 11.12 -4.57 7.42
N SER A 37 11.42 -5.71 8.06
CA SER A 37 10.66 -6.95 7.91
C SER A 37 9.19 -6.80 8.33
N MET A 38 8.91 -6.02 9.38
CA MET A 38 7.54 -5.79 9.83
C MET A 38 6.76 -4.92 8.83
N VAL A 39 7.36 -3.81 8.40
CA VAL A 39 6.71 -2.86 7.47
C VAL A 39 6.52 -3.47 6.09
N THR A 40 7.47 -4.28 5.61
CA THR A 40 7.31 -5.02 4.35
C THR A 40 6.18 -6.05 4.42
N ALA A 41 6.04 -6.78 5.53
CA ALA A 41 4.91 -7.69 5.72
C ALA A 41 3.55 -6.95 5.77
N GLU A 42 3.51 -5.72 6.29
CA GLU A 42 2.33 -4.85 6.21
C GLU A 42 2.03 -4.42 4.76
N ALA A 43 3.06 -4.04 4.01
CA ALA A 43 2.93 -3.67 2.60
C ALA A 43 2.37 -4.86 1.77
N GLU A 44 2.84 -6.09 2.02
CA GLU A 44 2.33 -7.29 1.35
C GLU A 44 0.84 -7.53 1.61
N LYS A 45 0.35 -7.30 2.83
CA LYS A 45 -1.08 -7.39 3.14
C LYS A 45 -1.90 -6.41 2.29
N ILE A 46 -1.43 -5.17 2.15
CA ILE A 46 -2.07 -4.15 1.32
C ILE A 46 -2.04 -4.58 -0.16
N ALA A 47 -0.93 -5.16 -0.64
CA ALA A 47 -0.82 -5.66 -2.00
C ALA A 47 -1.83 -6.79 -2.30
N VAL A 48 -2.11 -7.66 -1.32
CA VAL A 48 -3.17 -8.68 -1.43
C VAL A 48 -4.55 -8.04 -1.54
N GLU A 49 -4.85 -7.01 -0.74
CA GLU A 49 -6.12 -6.27 -0.82
C GLU A 49 -6.29 -5.56 -2.17
N ILE A 50 -5.22 -4.96 -2.70
CA ILE A 50 -5.19 -4.34 -4.03
C ILE A 50 -5.55 -5.38 -5.09
N LYS A 51 -4.86 -6.53 -5.11
CA LYS A 51 -5.13 -7.60 -6.08
C LYS A 51 -6.56 -8.12 -6.00
N ALA A 52 -7.10 -8.29 -4.79
CA ALA A 52 -8.48 -8.72 -4.58
C ALA A 52 -9.47 -7.72 -5.20
N LEU A 53 -9.29 -6.42 -4.95
CA LEU A 53 -10.14 -5.38 -5.54
C LEU A 53 -9.99 -5.27 -7.06
N GLU A 54 -8.78 -5.38 -7.60
CA GLU A 54 -8.56 -5.39 -9.04
C GLU A 54 -9.24 -6.58 -9.71
N SER A 55 -9.24 -7.74 -9.07
CA SER A 55 -9.94 -8.93 -9.56
C SER A 55 -11.46 -8.74 -9.56
N ALA A 56 -12.01 -8.14 -8.49
CA ALA A 56 -13.44 -7.84 -8.37
C ALA A 56 -13.92 -6.73 -9.32
N ALA A 57 -13.04 -5.79 -9.69
CA ALA A 57 -13.36 -4.74 -10.65
C ALA A 57 -13.31 -5.21 -12.12
N LYS A 58 -12.69 -6.36 -12.39
CA LYS A 58 -12.57 -6.96 -13.74
C LYS A 58 -13.64 -8.02 -14.04
N SER A 59 -14.42 -8.45 -13.04
CA SER A 59 -15.51 -9.42 -13.16
C SER A 59 -16.86 -8.79 -13.48
#